data_AF-D6A1E3-F1
#
_entry.id   AF-D6A1E3-F1
#
_cell.length_a   1.000
_cell.length_b   1.000
_cell.length_c   1.000
_cell.angle_alpha   90.00
_cell.angle_beta   90.00
_cell.angle_gamma   90.00
#
_symmetry.space_group_name_H-M   'P 1'
#
loop_
_entity.id
_entity.type
_entity.pdbx_description
1 polymer ?
#
loop_
_entity_poly.entity_id
_entity_poly.type
_entity_poly.pdbx_seq_one_letter_code
_entity_poly.pdbx_strand_id
1 'polypeptide(L)' 'MRTVLVEDAWARFEAGDREGYVRRVADAADEVTGADVIVLAQASMAPAERLLGTARVPVLSSPRPGLAAGAAAAGGR' A
#
# COMPACT_ATOMS: atom_id res chain seq x y z
N MET A 1 10.44 6.53 -11.11
CA MET A 1 10.05 6.20 -9.72
C MET A 1 10.11 7.46 -8.89
N ARG A 2 9.00 7.87 -8.27
CA ARG A 2 8.91 8.98 -7.32
C ARG A 2 8.54 8.40 -5.96
N THR A 3 9.30 8.71 -4.92
CA THR A 3 8.93 8.36 -3.55
C THR A 3 8.07 9.47 -2.96
N VAL A 4 6.96 9.10 -2.31
CA VAL A 4 6.11 10.00 -1.55
C VAL A 4 6.22 9.58 -0.09
N LEU A 5 6.70 10.48 0.76
CA LEU A 5 6.64 10.31 2.20
C LEU A 5 5.24 10.69 2.67
N VAL A 6 4.61 9.79 3.42
CA VAL A 6 3.33 10.07 4.07
C VAL A 6 3.61 10.53 5.49
N GLU A 7 3.64 11.85 5.68
CA GLU A 7 3.88 12.45 6.99
C GLU A 7 2.88 11.93 8.04
N ASP A 8 3.37 11.77 9.27
CA ASP A 8 2.65 11.26 10.46
C ASP A 8 2.14 9.81 10.39
N ALA A 9 2.20 9.14 9.23
CA ALA A 9 1.75 7.76 9.14
C ALA A 9 2.56 6.87 10.10
N TRP A 10 3.89 6.91 9.99
CA TRP A 10 4.73 6.01 10.79
C TRP A 10 4.59 6.26 12.30
N ALA A 11 4.53 7.52 12.74
CA ALA A 11 4.31 7.85 14.14
C ALA A 11 2.99 7.28 14.69
N ARG A 12 1.91 7.30 13.90
CA ARG A 12 0.64 6.66 14.26
C ARG A 12 0.78 5.14 14.39
N PHE A 13 1.51 4.53 13.46
CA PHE A 13 1.78 3.09 13.53
C PHE A 13 2.54 2.72 14.81
N GLU A 14 3.60 3.46 15.16
CA GLU A 14 4.38 3.24 16.38
C GLU A 14 3.58 3.47 17.66
N ALA A 15 2.65 4.43 17.65
CA ALA A 15 1.73 4.69 18.75
C ALA A 15 0.60 3.64 18.87
N GLY A 16 0.53 2.66 17.96
CA GLY A 16 -0.54 1.66 17.92
C GLY A 16 -1.85 2.14 17.27
N ASP A 17 -1.90 3.38 16.78
CA ASP A 17 -2.99 3.92 15.96
C ASP A 17 -2.92 3.34 14.53
N ARG A 18 -3.25 2.05 14.43
CA ARG A 18 -3.22 1.31 13.18
C ARG A 18 -4.22 1.85 12.17
N GLU A 19 -5.38 2.27 12.64
CA GLU A 19 -6.47 2.76 11.80
C GLU A 19 -6.12 4.13 11.21
N GLY A 20 -5.59 5.04 12.02
CA GLY A 20 -5.10 6.34 11.56
C GLY A 20 -3.90 6.22 10.63
N TYR A 21 -2.97 5.29 10.89
CA TYR A 21 -1.91 4.96 9.94
C TYR A 21 -2.46 4.56 8.56
N VAL A 22 -3.40 3.61 8.53
CA VAL A 22 -3.96 3.08 7.27
C VAL A 22 -4.72 4.17 6.51
N ARG A 23 -5.52 5.00 7.20
CA ARG A 23 -6.21 6.14 6.58
C ARG A 23 -5.24 7.13 5.98
N ARG A 24 -4.21 7.52 6.73
CA ARG A 24 -3.21 8.50 6.27
C ARG A 24 -2.52 8.06 4.98
N VAL A 25 -2.19 6.76 4.88
CA VAL A 25 -1.60 6.17 3.66
C VAL A 25 -2.58 6.18 2.50
N ALA A 26 -3.86 5.85 2.74
CA ALA A 26 -4.88 5.85 1.70
C ALA A 26 -5.14 7.27 1.16
N ASP A 27 -5.30 8.26 2.04
CA ASP A 27 -5.51 9.66 1.67
C ASP A 27 -4.35 10.18 0.82
N ALA A 28 -3.11 9.91 1.24
CA ALA A 28 -1.92 10.34 0.49
C ALA A 28 -1.79 9.63 -0.87
N ALA A 29 -2.24 8.39 -0.99
CA ALA A 29 -2.25 7.68 -2.26
C ALA A 29 -3.33 8.22 -3.22
N ASP A 30 -4.50 8.61 -2.70
CA ASP A 30 -5.57 9.25 -3.48
C ASP A 30 -5.16 10.63 -4.03
N GLU A 31 -4.25 11.34 -3.35
CA GLU A 31 -3.66 12.60 -3.81
C GLU A 31 -2.59 12.43 -4.92
N VAL A 32 -2.11 11.21 -5.17
CA VAL A 32 -1.09 10.97 -6.21
C VAL A 32 -1.69 11.08 -7.61
N THR A 33 -1.32 12.14 -8.30
CA THR A 33 -1.62 12.33 -9.72
C THR A 33 -0.41 12.05 -10.62
N GLY A 34 -0.66 11.69 -11.89
CA GLY A 34 0.37 11.54 -12.91
C GLY A 34 1.26 10.31 -12.77
N ALA A 35 0.82 9.30 -11.99
CA ALA A 35 1.44 7.99 -11.93
C ALA A 35 0.55 6.98 -12.65
N ASP A 36 1.14 6.04 -13.38
CA ASP A 36 0.40 4.95 -14.04
C ASP A 36 0.05 3.80 -13.07
N VAL A 37 0.81 3.69 -11.96
CA VAL A 37 0.66 2.69 -10.90
C VAL A 37 1.14 3.28 -9.58
N ILE A 38 0.46 2.94 -8.48
CA ILE A 38 0.91 3.22 -7.11
C ILE A 38 1.37 1.93 -6.45
N VAL A 39 2.52 1.95 -5.77
CA VAL A 39 3.03 0.79 -5.02
C VAL A 39 3.06 1.12 -3.54
N LEU A 40 2.28 0.39 -2.75
CA LEU A 40 2.36 0.41 -1.29
C LEU A 40 3.54 -0.44 -0.85
N ALA A 41 4.71 0.19 -0.76
CA ALA A 41 6.00 -0.48 -0.70
C ALA A 41 6.25 -1.28 0.60
N GLN A 42 5.55 -0.96 1.69
CA GLN A 42 5.70 -1.65 2.96
C GLN A 42 4.51 -2.58 3.23
N ALA A 43 4.76 -3.81 3.69
CA ALA A 43 3.70 -4.79 3.98
C ALA A 43 2.68 -4.26 5.00
N SER A 44 3.09 -3.39 5.93
CA SER A 44 2.19 -2.73 6.87
C SER A 44 1.15 -1.86 6.16
N MET A 45 1.44 -1.30 4.98
CA MET A 45 0.53 -0.44 4.19
C MET A 45 -0.58 -1.23 3.49
N ALA A 46 -0.49 -2.55 3.37
CA ALA A 46 -1.44 -3.36 2.60
C ALA A 46 -2.93 -3.11 2.90
N PRO A 47 -3.35 -2.89 4.16
CA PRO A 47 -4.76 -2.59 4.46
C PRO A 47 -5.28 -1.29 3.83
N ALA A 48 -4.41 -0.34 3.47
CA ALA A 48 -4.79 0.95 2.88
C ALA A 48 -5.43 0.78 1.49
N GLU A 49 -5.07 -0.28 0.76
CA GLU A 49 -5.68 -0.63 -0.54
C GLU A 49 -7.21 -0.69 -0.47
N ARG A 50 -7.78 -1.11 0.69
CA ARG A 50 -9.23 -1.21 0.89
C ARG A 50 -9.93 0.12 1.15
N LEU A 51 -9.18 1.17 1.48
CA LEU A 51 -9.72 2.49 1.78
C LEU A 51 -9.57 3.46 0.61
N LEU A 52 -8.87 3.06 -0.46
CA LEU A 52 -8.73 3.87 -1.67
C LEU A 52 -10.10 4.00 -2.33
N GLY A 53 -10.62 5.22 -2.32
CA GLY A 53 -11.91 5.54 -2.91
C GLY A 53 -11.77 6.20 -4.28
N THR A 54 -10.63 6.85 -4.55
CA THR A 54 -10.49 7.73 -5.72
C THR A 54 -9.25 7.48 -6.57
N ALA A 55 -8.29 6.66 -6.12
CA ALA A 55 -7.16 6.23 -6.92
C ALA A 55 -7.62 5.67 -8.28
N ARG A 56 -7.29 6.39 -9.36
CA ARG A 56 -7.70 6.04 -10.74
C ARG A 56 -6.78 5.02 -11.40
N VAL A 57 -5.72 4.62 -10.70
CA VAL A 57 -4.65 3.77 -11.22
C VAL A 57 -4.48 2.53 -10.36
N PRO A 58 -3.98 1.43 -10.92
CA PRO A 58 -3.74 0.21 -10.16
C PRO A 58 -2.86 0.48 -8.93
N VAL A 59 -3.29 -0.06 -7.79
CA VAL A 59 -2.49 -0.05 -6.56
C VAL A 59 -1.98 -1.45 -6.27
N LEU A 60 -0.67 -1.56 -6.17
CA LEU A 60 0.00 -2.81 -5.84
C LEU A 60 0.36 -2.81 -4.35
N SER A 61 -0.20 -3.76 -3.60
CA SER A 61 0.12 -3.98 -2.20
C SER A 61 0.76 -5.35 -1.99
N SER A 62 1.84 -5.40 -1.21
CA SER A 62 2.46 -6.63 -0.74
C SER A 62 1.85 -7.04 0.61
N PRO A 63 1.87 -8.33 1.01
CA PRO A 63 2.60 -9.45 0.42
C PRO A 63 1.79 -10.33 -0.53
N ARG A 64 0.46 -10.21 -0.58
CA ARG A 64 -0.45 -11.16 -1.25
C ARG A 64 -0.02 -11.57 -2.67
N PRO A 65 0.24 -10.66 -3.63
CA PRO A 65 0.65 -11.05 -4.98
C PRO A 65 2.02 -11.75 -5.00
N GLY A 66 2.96 -11.34 -4.15
CA GLY A 66 4.27 -11.99 -4.03
C GLY A 66 4.19 -13.40 -3.46
N LEU A 67 3.37 -13.60 -2.42
CA LEU A 67 3.13 -14.92 -1.84
C LEU A 67 2.41 -15.85 -2.83
N ALA A 68 1.41 -15.35 -3.56
CA ALA A 68 0.72 -16.12 -4.58
C ALA A 68 1.67 -16.57 -5.71
N ALA A 69 2.54 -15.67 -6.18
CA ALA A 69 3.56 -16.00 -7.18
C ALA A 69 4.56 -17.04 -6.65
N GLY A 70 5.03 -16.88 -5.41
CA GLY A 70 5.93 -17.85 -4.77
C GLY A 70 5.30 -19.23 -4.61
N ALA A 71 4.03 -19.30 -4.20
CA ALA A 71 3.29 -20.56 -4.08
C ALA A 71 3.12 -21.25 -5.45
N ALA A 72 2.81 -20.49 -6.51
CA ALA A 72 2.71 -21.04 -7.86
C ALA A 72 4.06 -21.60 -8.36
N ALA A 73 5.15 -20.86 -8.13
CA ALA A 73 6.50 -21.30 -8.51
C ALA A 73 6.94 -22.56 -7.75
N ALA A 74 6.56 -22.70 -6.48
CA ALA A 74 6.86 -23.88 -5.67
C ALA A 74 5.94 -25.09 -5.96
N GLY A 75 4.72 -24.84 -6.46
CA GLY A 75 3.72 -25.87 -6.77
C GLY A 75 3.82 -26.46 -8.16
N GLY A 76 4.61 -25.86 -9.06
CA GLY A 76 4.90 -26.40 -10.38
C GLY A 76 5.84 -27.60 -10.29
N ARG A 77 5.32 -28.80 -10.61
CA ARG A 77 6.10 -29.93 -11.13
C ARG A 77 5.92 -29.97 -12.64
#